data_AF-A0A822BGL9-F1
#
_entry.id   AF-A0A822BGL9-F1
#
_cell.length_a   1.000
_cell.length_b   1.000
_cell.length_c   1.000
_cell.angle_alpha   90.00
_cell.angle_beta   90.00
_cell.angle_gamma   90.00
#
_symmetry.space_group_name_H-M   'P 1'
#
loop_
_entity.id
_entity.type
_entity.pdbx_description
1 polymer ?
#
loop_
_entity_poly.entity_id
_entity_poly.type
_entity_poly.pdbx_seq_one_letter_code
_entity_poly.pdbx_strand_id
1 'polypeptide(L)'
;MYKKLHEIIRQVDDKHVIFFEPCVADLLQTGLTEGPGGIDYNDRQAFSYHVYCLDVTKQGDPESDLICDIDDALLITSRFEEAKKKKFGGMMLTEFGALSNSTEGIQEIHRITGIADQFLQSWSYWQFKKYQDLTTAASPATTE
;
A
#
# COMPACT_ATOMS: atom_id res chain seq x y z
N MET A 1 19.18 -0.97 -4.23
CA MET A 1 19.07 -1.69 -2.94
C MET A 1 18.36 -3.04 -3.11
N TYR A 2 17.09 -3.07 -3.53
CA TYR A 2 16.31 -4.33 -3.57
C TYR A 2 16.91 -5.47 -4.39
N LYS A 3 17.54 -5.21 -5.54
CA LYS A 3 18.25 -6.26 -6.33
C LYS A 3 19.28 -7.04 -5.50
N LYS A 4 20.10 -6.30 -4.73
CA LYS A 4 21.12 -6.90 -3.85
C LYS A 4 20.49 -7.72 -2.72
N LEU A 5 19.39 -7.23 -2.14
CA LEU A 5 18.66 -7.98 -1.10
C LEU A 5 18.06 -9.26 -1.67
N HIS A 6 17.45 -9.18 -2.85
CA HIS A 6 16.93 -10.34 -3.57
C HIS A 6 18.02 -11.39 -3.79
N GLU A 7 19.17 -11.02 -4.37
CA GLU A 7 20.30 -11.93 -4.59
C GLU A 7 20.75 -12.64 -3.31
N ILE A 8 20.81 -11.92 -2.18
CA ILE A 8 21.22 -12.48 -0.89
C ILE A 8 20.15 -13.42 -0.33
N ILE A 9 18.88 -13.04 -0.37
CA ILE A 9 17.76 -13.89 0.10
C ILE A 9 17.71 -15.19 -0.71
N ARG A 10 17.87 -15.10 -2.04
CA ARG A 10 17.84 -16.27 -2.94
C ARG A 10 18.99 -17.24 -2.76
N GLN A 11 20.06 -16.87 -2.04
CA GLN A 11 21.11 -17.83 -1.65
C GLN A 11 20.64 -18.83 -0.60
N VAL A 12 19.59 -18.50 0.18
CA VAL A 12 19.09 -19.34 1.28
C VAL A 12 17.62 -19.74 1.12
N ASP A 13 16.85 -18.98 0.34
CA ASP A 13 15.43 -19.20 0.13
C ASP A 13 14.99 -18.74 -1.26
N ASP A 14 14.74 -19.71 -2.15
CA ASP A 14 14.28 -19.47 -3.52
C ASP A 14 12.76 -19.64 -3.70
N LYS A 15 11.99 -19.77 -2.61
CA LYS A 15 10.57 -20.15 -2.71
C LYS A 15 9.62 -19.08 -2.23
N HIS A 16 9.97 -18.32 -1.19
CA HIS A 16 9.04 -17.33 -0.65
C HIS A 16 8.92 -16.09 -1.53
N VAL A 17 7.76 -15.44 -1.46
CA VAL A 17 7.48 -14.18 -2.15
C VAL A 17 8.28 -13.06 -1.49
N ILE A 18 9.02 -12.29 -2.30
CA ILE A 18 9.68 -11.07 -1.83
C ILE A 18 8.79 -9.87 -2.16
N PHE A 19 8.35 -9.17 -1.13
CA PHE A 19 7.63 -7.90 -1.24
C PHE A 19 8.61 -6.75 -1.41
N PHE A 20 8.26 -5.77 -2.23
CA PHE A 20 9.08 -4.58 -2.46
C PHE A 20 8.21 -3.35 -2.73
N GLU A 21 8.66 -2.21 -2.21
CA GLU A 21 7.86 -0.99 -2.12
C GLU A 21 8.55 0.20 -2.77
N PRO A 22 7.80 1.21 -3.25
CA PRO A 22 8.37 2.49 -3.62
C PRO A 22 8.86 3.27 -2.40
N CYS A 23 9.50 4.42 -2.62
CA CYS A 23 9.72 5.35 -1.51
C CYS A 23 8.37 5.86 -1.01
N VAL A 24 8.23 6.03 0.30
CA VAL A 24 7.00 6.58 0.92
C VAL A 24 6.62 7.96 0.39
N ALA A 25 7.60 8.73 -0.09
CA ALA A 25 7.38 10.06 -0.67
C ALA A 25 6.97 10.04 -2.16
N ASP A 26 7.03 8.89 -2.82
CA ASP A 26 6.76 8.76 -4.26
C ASP A 26 5.26 8.63 -4.54
N LEU A 27 4.49 9.71 -4.52
CA LEU A 27 3.03 9.64 -4.65
C LEU A 27 2.57 8.96 -5.96
N LEU A 28 3.00 9.44 -7.12
CA LEU A 28 2.48 8.95 -8.42
C LEU A 28 3.42 8.03 -9.19
N GLN A 29 4.74 8.24 -9.11
CA GLN A 29 5.73 7.45 -9.85
C GLN A 29 6.77 6.88 -8.90
N THR A 30 6.97 5.56 -8.94
CA THR A 30 7.85 4.83 -7.99
C THR A 30 9.35 4.98 -8.27
N GLY A 31 9.73 5.48 -9.45
CA GLY A 31 11.11 5.44 -9.96
C GLY A 31 11.67 4.03 -10.26
N LEU A 32 10.96 2.95 -9.89
CA LEU A 32 11.37 1.58 -10.15
C LEU A 32 11.23 1.25 -11.64
N THR A 33 12.15 0.52 -12.24
CA THR A 33 12.06 0.15 -13.67
C THR A 33 11.63 -1.29 -13.89
N GLU A 34 11.91 -2.17 -12.93
CA GLU A 34 11.61 -3.60 -12.93
C GLU A 34 11.56 -4.11 -11.48
N GLY A 35 10.98 -5.30 -11.27
CA GLY A 35 11.03 -5.97 -9.96
C GLY A 35 12.45 -6.44 -9.60
N PRO A 36 12.74 -6.69 -8.32
CA PRO A 36 14.11 -6.89 -7.84
C PRO A 36 14.81 -8.15 -8.37
N GLY A 37 14.06 -9.20 -8.71
CA GLY A 37 14.60 -10.41 -9.37
C GLY A 37 14.49 -10.39 -10.90
N GLY A 38 13.94 -9.34 -11.50
CA GLY A 38 13.60 -9.34 -12.93
C GLY A 38 12.42 -10.26 -13.26
N ILE A 39 12.22 -10.51 -14.56
CA ILE A 39 11.05 -11.25 -15.08
C ILE A 39 10.97 -12.70 -14.60
N ASP A 40 12.10 -13.34 -14.38
CA ASP A 40 12.19 -14.76 -14.02
C ASP A 40 11.63 -15.04 -12.62
N TYR A 41 11.55 -14.01 -11.78
CA TYR A 41 11.04 -14.11 -10.40
C TYR A 41 9.65 -13.50 -10.23
N ASN A 42 8.96 -13.14 -11.33
CA ASN A 42 7.60 -12.59 -11.27
C ASN A 42 6.57 -13.55 -10.68
N ASP A 43 6.88 -14.84 -10.57
CA ASP A 43 6.06 -15.85 -9.90
C ASP A 43 6.25 -15.86 -8.36
N ARG A 44 7.24 -15.13 -7.83
CA ARG A 44 7.63 -15.11 -6.40
C ARG A 44 8.19 -13.76 -5.95
N GLN A 45 7.72 -12.69 -6.55
CA GLN A 45 7.89 -11.31 -6.05
C GLN A 45 6.57 -10.57 -6.18
N ALA A 46 6.34 -9.61 -5.30
CA ALA A 46 5.12 -8.83 -5.28
C ALA A 46 5.43 -7.36 -5.01
N PHE A 47 4.84 -6.49 -5.82
CA PHE A 47 4.87 -5.06 -5.56
C PHE A 47 3.89 -4.72 -4.44
N SER A 48 4.41 -4.17 -3.35
CA SER A 48 3.61 -3.61 -2.27
C SER A 48 3.61 -2.09 -2.31
N TYR A 49 2.55 -1.50 -1.75
CA TYR A 49 2.40 -0.06 -1.61
C TYR A 49 1.33 0.24 -0.57
N HIS A 50 1.37 1.46 -0.06
CA HIS A 50 0.44 1.97 0.94
C HIS A 50 -0.45 3.06 0.31
N VAL A 51 -1.65 3.24 0.86
CA VAL A 51 -2.57 4.32 0.48
C VAL A 51 -3.13 4.96 1.74
N TYR A 52 -2.97 6.28 1.80
CA TYR A 52 -3.54 7.14 2.84
C TYR A 52 -4.02 8.42 2.16
N CYS A 53 -5.26 8.82 2.44
CA CYS A 53 -5.74 10.13 2.03
C CYS A 53 -4.84 11.24 2.60
N LEU A 54 -4.59 12.27 1.80
CA LEU A 54 -3.76 13.42 2.21
C LEU A 54 -4.53 14.45 3.04
N ASP A 55 -5.85 14.52 2.86
CA ASP A 55 -6.75 15.46 3.55
C ASP A 55 -7.50 14.77 4.69
N VAL A 56 -6.80 14.62 5.82
CA VAL A 56 -7.30 13.90 7.00
C VAL A 56 -7.27 14.75 8.26
N THR A 57 -8.22 14.46 9.14
CA THR A 57 -8.25 14.93 10.52
C THR A 57 -7.02 14.43 11.28
N LYS A 58 -6.83 14.98 12.49
CA LYS A 58 -5.86 14.44 13.46
C LYS A 58 -6.09 12.96 13.79
N GLN A 59 -7.30 12.45 13.66
CA GLN A 59 -7.62 11.06 13.98
C GLN A 59 -7.35 10.11 12.81
N GLY A 60 -6.92 10.63 11.66
CA GLY A 60 -6.69 9.87 10.42
C GLY A 60 -7.91 9.81 9.52
N ASP A 61 -9.09 10.23 9.98
CA ASP A 61 -10.32 10.19 9.19
C ASP A 61 -10.32 11.26 8.08
N PRO A 62 -10.94 11.01 6.91
CA PRO A 62 -11.14 12.02 5.88
C PRO A 62 -11.72 13.33 6.40
N GLU A 63 -11.07 14.45 6.09
CA GLU A 63 -11.62 15.80 6.32
C GLU A 63 -12.57 16.18 5.15
N SER A 64 -12.21 15.78 3.93
CA SER A 64 -13.05 15.92 2.73
C SER A 64 -13.18 14.60 1.97
N ASP A 65 -14.39 14.04 1.99
CA ASP A 65 -14.71 12.83 1.22
C ASP A 65 -14.41 12.96 -0.26
N LEU A 66 -14.64 14.14 -0.85
CA LEU A 66 -14.38 14.36 -2.28
C LEU A 66 -12.89 14.32 -2.61
N ILE A 67 -12.05 14.90 -1.74
CA ILE A 67 -10.60 14.92 -1.96
C ILE A 67 -10.05 13.51 -1.79
N CYS A 68 -10.42 12.81 -0.71
CA CYS A 68 -9.98 11.44 -0.47
C CYS A 68 -10.45 10.48 -1.58
N ASP A 69 -11.67 10.64 -2.10
CA ASP A 69 -12.16 9.84 -3.24
C ASP A 69 -11.27 9.97 -4.48
N ILE A 70 -10.83 11.20 -4.79
CA ILE A 70 -9.95 11.46 -5.92
C ILE A 70 -8.55 10.91 -5.65
N ASP A 71 -7.99 11.17 -4.46
CA ASP A 71 -6.63 10.79 -4.11
C ASP A 71 -6.47 9.26 -4.08
N ASP A 72 -7.37 8.53 -3.40
CA ASP A 72 -7.33 7.08 -3.30
C ASP A 72 -7.44 6.42 -4.67
N ALA A 73 -8.42 6.86 -5.48
CA ALA A 73 -8.63 6.33 -6.82
C ALA A 73 -7.42 6.57 -7.71
N LEU A 74 -6.84 7.79 -7.66
CA LEU A 74 -5.67 8.15 -8.44
C LEU A 74 -4.44 7.34 -8.01
N LEU A 75 -4.17 7.24 -6.71
CA LEU A 75 -3.01 6.53 -6.18
C LEU A 75 -3.11 5.03 -6.51
N ILE A 76 -4.22 4.38 -6.15
CA ILE A 76 -4.40 2.93 -6.40
C ILE A 76 -4.30 2.61 -7.90
N THR A 77 -5.01 3.38 -8.73
CA THR A 77 -4.99 3.16 -10.19
C THR A 77 -3.59 3.39 -10.77
N SER A 78 -2.89 4.46 -10.35
CA SER A 78 -1.52 4.73 -10.82
C SER A 78 -0.57 3.59 -10.47
N ARG A 79 -0.67 3.07 -9.24
CA ARG A 79 0.15 1.94 -8.78
C ARG A 79 -0.14 0.68 -9.59
N PHE A 80 -1.41 0.36 -9.79
CA PHE A 80 -1.81 -0.82 -10.55
C PHE A 80 -1.31 -0.75 -12.00
N GLU A 81 -1.52 0.38 -12.68
CA GLU A 81 -1.08 0.57 -14.06
C GLU A 81 0.45 0.56 -14.18
N GLU A 82 1.16 1.13 -13.21
CA GLU A 82 2.62 1.08 -13.17
C GLU A 82 3.14 -0.35 -13.00
N ALA A 83 2.60 -1.11 -12.04
CA ALA A 83 2.99 -2.49 -11.80
C ALA A 83 2.71 -3.39 -13.01
N LYS A 84 1.56 -3.20 -13.67
CA LYS A 84 1.19 -3.88 -14.91
C LYS A 84 2.13 -3.53 -16.06
N LYS A 85 2.38 -2.24 -16.28
CA LYS A 85 3.27 -1.75 -17.35
C LYS A 85 4.69 -2.27 -17.20
N LYS A 86 5.21 -2.30 -15.96
CA LYS A 86 6.58 -2.70 -15.64
C LYS A 86 6.73 -4.19 -15.32
N LYS A 87 5.62 -4.95 -15.36
CA LYS A 87 5.57 -6.39 -15.12
C LYS A 87 6.23 -6.77 -13.78
N PHE A 88 5.74 -6.20 -12.70
CA PHE A 88 6.28 -6.40 -11.35
C PHE A 88 5.95 -7.76 -10.71
N GLY A 89 5.21 -8.64 -11.39
CA GLY A 89 4.76 -9.91 -10.82
C GLY A 89 3.46 -9.73 -10.05
N GLY A 90 3.39 -10.25 -8.82
CA GLY A 90 2.25 -10.06 -7.93
C GLY A 90 2.12 -8.62 -7.43
N MET A 91 0.99 -8.31 -6.80
CA MET A 91 0.73 -6.99 -6.22
C MET A 91 -0.20 -7.08 -5.01
N MET A 92 0.03 -6.24 -4.00
CA MET A 92 -0.81 -6.16 -2.81
C MET A 92 -0.81 -4.75 -2.22
N LEU A 93 -1.96 -4.26 -1.78
CA LEU A 93 -2.08 -3.05 -0.97
C LEU A 93 -1.75 -3.43 0.48
N THR A 94 -0.50 -3.25 0.91
CA THR A 94 -0.05 -3.78 2.20
C THR A 94 -0.48 -2.93 3.39
N GLU A 95 -0.91 -1.70 3.15
CA GLU A 95 -1.31 -0.79 4.22
C GLU A 95 -2.29 0.28 3.74
N PHE A 96 -3.36 0.47 4.49
CA PHE A 96 -4.28 1.61 4.42
C PHE A 96 -5.05 1.73 5.74
N GLY A 97 -5.78 2.81 5.93
CA GLY A 97 -6.65 2.99 7.09
C GLY A 97 -6.01 3.87 8.16
N ALA A 98 -5.75 3.32 9.34
CA ALA A 98 -5.41 4.04 10.57
C ALA A 98 -6.51 5.00 11.04
N LEU A 99 -7.76 4.54 10.93
CA LEU A 99 -8.96 5.36 11.09
C LEU A 99 -9.56 5.24 12.50
N SER A 100 -10.37 6.22 12.86
CA SER A 100 -11.16 6.23 14.08
C SER A 100 -12.49 5.47 13.89
N ASN A 101 -13.26 5.35 14.96
CA ASN A 101 -14.60 4.75 14.90
C ASN A 101 -15.65 5.80 14.50
N SER A 102 -15.50 6.36 13.30
CA SER A 102 -16.36 7.40 12.74
C SER A 102 -17.09 6.94 11.47
N THR A 103 -18.06 7.73 11.01
CA THR A 103 -18.80 7.41 9.78
C THR A 103 -17.88 7.55 8.58
N GLU A 104 -17.07 8.61 8.60
CA GLU A 104 -16.07 8.99 7.60
C GLU A 104 -14.99 7.90 7.49
N GLY A 105 -14.51 7.37 8.62
CA GLY A 105 -13.57 6.25 8.63
C GLY A 105 -14.15 4.96 8.02
N ILE A 106 -15.40 4.61 8.32
CA ILE A 106 -16.03 3.43 7.67
C ILE A 106 -16.26 3.65 6.17
N GLN A 107 -16.61 4.87 5.76
CA GLN A 107 -16.75 5.21 4.35
C GLN A 107 -15.41 5.11 3.60
N GLU A 108 -14.31 5.54 4.21
CA GLU A 108 -12.96 5.38 3.67
C GLU A 108 -12.60 3.90 3.46
N ILE A 109 -12.87 3.04 4.44
CA ILE A 109 -12.65 1.59 4.30
C ILE A 109 -13.45 1.04 3.12
N HIS A 110 -14.74 1.40 3.01
CA HIS A 110 -15.58 0.94 1.90
C HIS A 110 -15.08 1.43 0.54
N ARG A 111 -14.60 2.68 0.47
CA ARG A 111 -14.02 3.26 -0.75
C ARG A 111 -12.77 2.48 -1.18
N ILE A 112 -11.77 2.36 -0.30
CA ILE A 112 -10.50 1.70 -0.64
C ILE A 112 -10.70 0.23 -0.97
N THR A 113 -11.49 -0.50 -0.17
CA THR A 113 -11.80 -1.91 -0.45
C THR A 113 -12.60 -2.09 -1.73
N GLY A 114 -13.52 -1.17 -2.06
CA GLY A 114 -14.26 -1.17 -3.31
C GLY A 114 -13.37 -0.94 -4.54
N ILE A 115 -12.35 -0.08 -4.44
CA ILE A 115 -11.35 0.10 -5.51
C ILE A 115 -10.47 -1.16 -5.62
N ALA A 116 -10.03 -1.73 -4.50
CA ALA A 116 -9.24 -2.96 -4.50
C ALA A 116 -10.01 -4.14 -5.16
N ASP A 117 -11.31 -4.25 -4.90
CA ASP A 117 -12.19 -5.24 -5.53
C ASP A 117 -12.27 -5.09 -7.06
N GLN A 118 -12.31 -3.85 -7.58
CA GLN A 118 -12.30 -3.60 -9.04
C GLN A 118 -11.04 -4.14 -9.72
N PHE A 119 -9.91 -4.19 -9.01
CA PHE A 119 -8.64 -4.70 -9.50
C PHE A 119 -8.34 -6.15 -9.07
N LEU A 120 -9.27 -6.80 -8.34
CA LEU A 120 -9.04 -8.11 -7.70
C LEU A 120 -7.77 -8.13 -6.83
N GLN A 121 -7.51 -7.02 -6.16
CA GLN A 121 -6.28 -6.80 -5.41
C GLN A 121 -6.45 -7.17 -3.93
N SER A 122 -5.50 -7.94 -3.41
CA SER A 122 -5.43 -8.24 -1.97
C SER A 122 -4.97 -7.02 -1.17
N TRP A 123 -5.41 -6.92 0.08
CA TRP A 123 -5.08 -5.80 0.95
C TRP A 123 -4.82 -6.20 2.40
N SER A 124 -4.23 -5.30 3.19
CA SER A 124 -4.08 -5.44 4.65
C SER A 124 -4.33 -4.10 5.34
N TYR A 125 -5.25 -4.10 6.31
CA TYR A 125 -5.66 -2.91 7.05
C TYR A 125 -4.68 -2.57 8.18
N TRP A 126 -4.35 -1.28 8.31
CA TRP A 126 -3.64 -0.72 9.45
C TRP A 126 -4.63 -0.20 10.48
N GLN A 127 -4.81 -0.80 11.64
CA GLN A 127 -4.17 -2.01 12.14
C GLN A 127 -5.15 -2.80 13.00
N PHE A 128 -4.82 -4.07 13.23
CA PHE A 128 -5.63 -4.93 14.08
C PHE A 128 -5.55 -4.59 15.58
N LYS A 129 -4.37 -4.17 16.09
CA LYS A 129 -4.17 -3.83 17.52
C LYS A 129 -3.13 -2.71 17.70
N LYS A 130 -3.46 -1.70 18.50
CA LYS A 130 -2.76 -0.39 18.51
C LYS A 130 -1.65 -0.23 19.54
N TYR A 131 -0.92 -1.30 19.87
CA TYR A 131 0.04 -1.34 20.98
C TYR A 131 1.12 -0.23 20.94
N GLN A 132 0.78 0.97 21.46
CA GLN A 132 1.62 2.17 21.41
C GLN A 132 2.17 2.44 20.00
N ASP A 133 1.30 2.43 19.01
CA ASP A 133 1.69 2.59 17.61
C ASP A 133 2.24 4.00 17.31
N LEU A 134 3.57 4.13 17.31
CA LEU A 134 4.28 5.36 16.95
C LEU A 134 4.39 5.57 15.43
N THR A 135 3.87 4.65 14.61
CA THR A 135 3.98 4.63 13.15
C THR A 135 2.65 4.92 12.43
N THR A 136 1.57 5.17 13.18
CA THR A 136 0.25 5.49 12.62
C THR A 136 0.19 6.84 11.90
N ALA A 137 -0.74 6.96 10.94
CA ALA A 137 -1.11 8.23 10.34
C ALA A 137 -1.92 9.14 11.29
N ALA A 138 -2.53 8.60 12.35
CA ALA A 138 -3.27 9.37 13.35
C ALA A 138 -2.33 10.08 14.37
N SER A 139 -2.74 11.25 14.84
CA SER A 139 -2.00 12.08 15.81
C SER A 139 -2.92 12.75 16.85
N PRO A 140 -2.93 12.31 18.13
CA PRO A 140 -2.09 11.25 18.68
C PRO A 140 -2.48 9.87 18.13
N ALA A 141 -1.55 8.92 18.22
CA ALA A 141 -1.84 7.53 17.94
C ALA A 141 -3.13 7.09 18.64
N THR A 142 -4.07 6.53 17.89
CA THR A 142 -5.32 6.07 18.49
C THR A 142 -5.00 4.96 19.50
N THR A 143 -5.43 5.13 20.75
CA THR A 143 -5.10 4.21 21.87
C THR A 143 -6.24 3.24 22.20
N GLU A 144 -7.39 3.40 21.55
CA GLU A 144 -8.59 2.56 21.72
C GLU A 144 -8.62 1.37 20.76
#